data_AF-E2CRX5-F1
#
_entry.id   AF-E2CRX5-F1
#
_cell.length_a   1.000
_cell.length_b   1.000
_cell.length_c   1.000
_cell.angle_alpha   90.00
_cell.angle_beta   90.00
_cell.angle_gamma   90.00
#
_symmetry.space_group_name_H-M   'P 1'
#
loop_
_entity.id
_entity.type
_entity.pdbx_description
1 polymer ?
#
loop_
_entity_poly.entity_id
_entity_poly.type
_entity_poly.pdbx_seq_one_letter_code
_entity_poly.pdbx_strand_id
1 'polypeptide(L)'
;MAGDNMNGFCRPHRELLQTERSVSRSWAVYLAKTMRAARGSETRRKNACAVGFFGSGEGLLTASALDRISKLSFISVMTEISDNQPASAREQFILHWGDMGGQWGVNRSVAQIHALLFLSSKPLHAEQISEELGIARSNVSNSLKELVSWRLIQRVPVAGDRREHFVAETDVWEMALRITKGRKEREIEPAIRAIDMCVQQAETEQDLDPVALQRMRDMQEFVTSADRWSEQMLKIPKSKLSMLLKMGDKVLSLLKVGGKTHD
;
A
#
# COMPACT_ATOMS: atom_id res chain seq x y z
N MET A 1 51.01 31.48 13.68
CA MET A 1 51.00 30.00 13.60
C MET A 1 49.86 29.53 14.50
N ALA A 2 48.61 29.52 14.06
CA ALA A 2 47.95 28.52 13.19
C ALA A 2 47.92 27.13 13.85
N GLY A 3 46.72 26.63 14.17
CA GLY A 3 46.46 25.29 14.71
C GLY A 3 45.06 25.18 15.31
N ASP A 4 44.19 24.46 14.62
CA ASP A 4 42.73 24.62 14.60
C ASP A 4 41.92 23.97 15.73
N ASN A 5 40.77 24.61 15.95
CA ASN A 5 39.70 24.29 16.88
C ASN A 5 38.73 23.28 16.25
N MET A 6 38.79 22.00 16.66
CA MET A 6 37.86 20.94 16.20
C MET A 6 36.72 20.76 17.21
N ASN A 7 35.76 21.69 17.19
CA ASN A 7 34.43 21.51 17.78
C ASN A 7 33.44 21.18 16.66
N GLY A 8 33.00 19.93 16.57
CA GLY A 8 31.95 19.56 15.64
C GLY A 8 31.65 18.07 15.58
N PHE A 9 30.86 17.55 16.51
CA PHE A 9 29.66 16.72 16.21
C PHE A 9 28.99 16.28 17.52
N CYS A 10 27.97 17.02 17.95
CA CYS A 10 26.97 16.52 18.88
C CYS A 10 25.60 16.98 18.38
N ARG A 11 24.87 16.07 17.70
CA ARG A 11 23.41 16.13 17.56
C ARG A 11 22.82 14.78 17.97
N PRO A 12 21.63 14.75 18.62
CA PRO A 12 21.22 13.61 19.42
C PRO A 12 20.57 12.50 18.58
N HIS A 13 21.11 11.29 18.71
CA HIS A 13 20.72 10.03 18.06
C HIS A 13 19.36 9.45 18.52
N ARG A 14 18.46 10.29 19.07
CA ARG A 14 17.21 9.84 19.74
C ARG A 14 15.97 9.83 18.83
N GLU A 15 15.99 10.51 17.67
CA GLU A 15 14.83 10.56 16.76
C GLU A 15 14.82 9.47 15.66
N LEU A 16 15.97 8.87 15.32
CA LEU A 16 16.04 7.84 14.26
C LEU A 16 15.61 6.44 14.72
N LEU A 17 15.52 6.19 16.03
CA LEU A 17 15.21 4.85 16.57
C LEU A 17 13.72 4.64 16.90
N GLN A 18 12.87 5.66 16.73
CA GLN A 18 11.42 5.55 16.89
C GLN A 18 10.68 5.23 15.58
N THR A 19 11.27 5.51 14.41
CA THR A 19 10.67 5.20 13.11
C THR A 19 10.88 3.76 12.66
N GLU A 20 11.95 3.08 13.10
CA GLU A 20 12.29 1.73 12.62
C GLU A 20 11.62 0.59 13.39
N ARG A 21 11.19 0.79 14.65
CA ARG A 21 10.57 -0.27 15.47
C ARG A 21 9.09 -0.54 15.17
N SER A 22 8.47 0.24 14.28
CA SER A 22 7.04 0.14 13.93
C SER A 22 6.77 -0.70 12.66
N VAL A 23 7.76 -0.85 11.77
CA VAL A 23 7.52 -1.25 10.37
C VAL A 23 7.43 -2.77 10.17
N SER A 24 8.16 -3.57 10.96
CA SER A 24 8.29 -5.02 10.72
C SER A 24 7.14 -5.87 11.30
N ARG A 25 6.49 -5.45 12.40
CA ARG A 25 5.35 -6.19 13.00
C ARG A 25 4.02 -5.98 12.27
N SER A 26 3.94 -4.99 11.38
CA SER A 26 2.68 -4.59 10.76
C SER A 26 2.35 -5.41 9.51
N TRP A 27 3.34 -5.77 8.69
CA TRP A 27 3.08 -6.19 7.31
C TRP A 27 2.41 -7.56 7.14
N ALA A 28 2.86 -8.62 7.81
CA ALA A 28 2.23 -9.94 7.71
C ALA A 28 0.82 -9.95 8.33
N VAL A 29 0.64 -9.23 9.44
CA VAL A 29 -0.65 -9.07 10.14
C VAL A 29 -1.60 -8.21 9.30
N TYR A 30 -1.11 -7.17 8.64
CA TYR A 30 -1.90 -6.27 7.80
C TYR A 30 -2.26 -6.94 6.47
N LEU A 31 -1.34 -7.59 5.76
CA LEU A 31 -1.64 -8.36 4.54
C LEU A 31 -2.70 -9.45 4.82
N ALA A 32 -2.59 -10.14 5.96
CA ALA A 32 -3.60 -11.11 6.39
C ALA A 32 -4.96 -10.47 6.74
N LYS A 33 -4.96 -9.26 7.33
CA LYS A 33 -6.18 -8.51 7.71
C LYS A 33 -6.88 -7.89 6.49
N THR A 34 -6.12 -7.38 5.52
CA THR A 34 -6.63 -6.80 4.27
C THR A 34 -7.15 -7.88 3.32
N MET A 35 -6.47 -9.03 3.23
CA MET A 35 -6.98 -10.22 2.53
C MET A 35 -8.24 -10.81 3.19
N ARG A 36 -8.46 -10.58 4.49
CA ARG A 36 -9.67 -10.98 5.22
C ARG A 36 -10.82 -9.98 5.02
N ALA A 37 -10.51 -8.68 4.94
CA ALA A 37 -11.48 -7.63 4.64
C ALA A 37 -12.03 -7.71 3.21
N ALA A 38 -11.16 -8.01 2.23
CA ALA A 38 -11.55 -8.25 0.84
C ALA A 38 -12.46 -9.49 0.67
N ARG A 39 -12.37 -10.48 1.58
CA ARG A 39 -13.26 -11.66 1.60
C ARG A 39 -14.63 -11.39 2.23
N GLY A 40 -14.76 -10.36 3.07
CA GLY A 40 -16.01 -10.02 3.76
C GLY A 40 -17.02 -9.24 2.91
N SER A 41 -16.56 -8.46 1.93
CA SER A 41 -17.43 -7.65 1.05
C SER A 41 -18.13 -8.48 -0.03
N GLU A 42 -17.56 -9.61 -0.43
CA GLU A 42 -18.13 -10.50 -1.45
C GLU A 42 -19.26 -11.40 -0.89
N THR A 43 -19.26 -11.64 0.43
CA THR A 43 -20.32 -12.41 1.11
C THR A 43 -21.50 -11.51 1.52
N ARG A 44 -21.29 -10.19 1.72
CA ARG A 44 -22.37 -9.25 2.08
C ARG A 44 -23.23 -8.79 0.90
N ARG A 45 -22.71 -8.83 -0.34
CA ARG A 45 -23.50 -8.50 -1.54
C ARG A 45 -24.51 -9.58 -1.93
N LYS A 46 -24.31 -10.84 -1.51
CA LYS A 46 -25.22 -11.94 -1.85
C LYS A 46 -26.47 -12.02 -0.97
N ASN A 47 -26.47 -11.36 0.20
CA ASN A 47 -27.61 -11.37 1.14
C ASN A 47 -28.44 -10.07 1.14
N ALA A 48 -28.06 -9.06 0.36
CA ALA A 48 -28.78 -7.78 0.30
C ALA A 48 -29.82 -7.69 -0.84
N CYS A 49 -30.00 -8.76 -1.63
CA CYS A 49 -30.97 -8.77 -2.74
C CYS A 49 -32.30 -9.45 -2.39
N ALA A 50 -32.55 -9.77 -1.11
CA ALA A 50 -33.72 -10.54 -0.68
C ALA A 50 -34.44 -9.95 0.55
N VAL A 51 -34.64 -8.63 0.61
CA VAL A 51 -35.65 -7.93 1.45
C VAL A 51 -35.81 -6.53 0.83
N GLY A 52 -36.94 -5.94 0.51
CA GLY A 52 -38.35 -6.30 0.52
C GLY A 52 -39.08 -5.14 -0.19
N PHE A 53 -40.00 -5.49 -1.07
CA PHE A 53 -40.91 -4.62 -1.82
C PHE A 53 -42.20 -4.47 -0.99
N PHE A 54 -42.71 -3.26 -0.74
CA PHE A 54 -44.05 -2.82 -0.23
C PHE A 54 -43.84 -1.42 0.40
N GLY A 55 -44.60 -0.33 0.25
CA GLY A 55 -45.88 0.02 -0.39
C GLY A 55 -46.46 1.25 0.36
N SER A 56 -46.98 2.25 -0.37
CA SER A 56 -48.01 3.26 -0.02
C SER A 56 -47.83 4.31 1.11
N GLY A 57 -48.27 5.55 0.86
CA GLY A 57 -48.75 6.50 1.89
C GLY A 57 -48.57 8.00 1.59
N GLU A 58 -49.69 8.72 1.44
CA GLU A 58 -49.86 10.14 1.06
C GLU A 58 -49.54 11.18 2.15
N GLY A 59 -49.45 12.46 1.79
CA GLY A 59 -49.65 13.58 2.73
C GLY A 59 -49.09 14.96 2.31
N LEU A 60 -49.94 15.79 1.70
CA LEU A 60 -49.77 17.25 1.50
C LEU A 60 -49.51 17.98 2.83
N LEU A 61 -48.75 19.10 2.81
CA LEU A 61 -49.18 20.38 3.41
C LEU A 61 -48.45 21.58 2.74
N THR A 62 -49.15 22.70 2.73
CA THR A 62 -49.09 23.83 1.81
C THR A 62 -48.24 25.02 2.27
N ALA A 63 -48.08 25.96 1.34
CA ALA A 63 -47.20 27.12 1.34
C ALA A 63 -47.49 28.27 2.33
N SER A 64 -46.47 29.14 2.40
CA SER A 64 -46.48 30.59 2.64
C SER A 64 -46.22 31.08 4.06
N ALA A 65 -45.10 31.80 4.21
CA ALA A 65 -45.01 33.05 4.96
C ALA A 65 -43.62 33.69 4.77
N LEU A 66 -43.59 34.79 4.01
CA LEU A 66 -42.68 35.95 4.16
C LEU A 66 -41.22 35.72 3.70
N ASP A 67 -40.79 36.02 2.48
CA ASP A 67 -40.93 37.27 1.70
C ASP A 67 -41.08 38.52 2.57
N ARG A 68 -39.97 38.99 3.18
CA ARG A 68 -39.66 40.39 3.57
C ARG A 68 -38.46 40.53 4.51
N ILE A 69 -37.29 40.06 4.10
CA ILE A 69 -36.03 40.70 4.53
C ILE A 69 -35.18 40.83 3.26
N SER A 70 -35.40 41.93 2.55
CA SER A 70 -34.37 42.96 2.34
C SER A 70 -33.14 42.41 1.60
N LYS A 71 -33.07 42.47 0.28
CA LYS A 71 -32.55 43.63 -0.48
C LYS A 71 -31.27 44.27 0.10
N LEU A 72 -30.36 43.49 0.70
CA LEU A 72 -28.95 43.85 0.92
C LEU A 72 -28.16 42.52 0.99
N SER A 73 -27.74 41.92 -0.12
CA SER A 73 -26.44 42.21 -0.72
C SER A 73 -26.40 41.74 -2.19
N PHE A 74 -26.20 42.67 -3.10
CA PHE A 74 -26.01 42.43 -4.54
C PHE A 74 -24.59 41.88 -4.89
N ILE A 75 -23.96 41.13 -3.97
CA ILE A 75 -22.65 40.54 -4.18
C ILE A 75 -22.67 39.14 -3.56
N SER A 76 -22.20 38.15 -4.31
CA SER A 76 -22.02 36.74 -3.92
C SER A 76 -23.27 35.84 -4.01
N VAL A 77 -23.58 35.36 -5.22
CA VAL A 77 -23.70 33.92 -5.55
C VAL A 77 -23.65 33.81 -7.09
N MET A 78 -22.44 33.80 -7.64
CA MET A 78 -22.14 33.21 -8.95
C MET A 78 -21.13 32.09 -8.73
N THR A 79 -21.49 31.16 -7.85
CA THR A 79 -20.95 29.81 -7.87
C THR A 79 -22.14 28.91 -8.09
N GLU A 80 -22.58 28.90 -9.36
CA GLU A 80 -23.34 27.80 -9.92
C GLU A 80 -22.62 26.49 -9.54
N ILE A 81 -23.26 25.74 -8.65
CA ILE A 81 -23.28 24.28 -8.56
C ILE A 81 -22.03 23.63 -9.17
N SER A 82 -20.98 23.47 -8.35
CA SER A 82 -19.96 22.47 -8.67
C SER A 82 -20.66 21.13 -8.87
N ASP A 83 -20.47 20.58 -10.06
CA ASP A 83 -20.98 19.33 -10.56
C ASP A 83 -20.81 18.22 -9.51
N ASN A 84 -21.83 18.02 -8.67
CA ASN A 84 -21.84 16.99 -7.63
C ASN A 84 -22.32 15.69 -8.25
N GLN A 85 -21.69 15.28 -9.35
CA GLN A 85 -21.75 13.90 -9.79
C GLN A 85 -20.83 13.10 -8.86
N PRO A 86 -21.30 11.99 -8.27
CA PRO A 86 -20.41 11.13 -7.51
C PRO A 86 -19.29 10.69 -8.44
N ALA A 87 -18.04 10.94 -8.03
CA ALA A 87 -16.85 10.52 -8.75
C ALA A 87 -17.03 9.09 -9.27
N SER A 88 -16.65 8.84 -10.52
CA SER A 88 -16.87 7.53 -11.14
C SER A 88 -16.21 6.42 -10.30
N ALA A 89 -16.69 5.18 -10.39
CA ALA A 89 -16.07 4.07 -9.65
C ALA A 89 -14.55 3.94 -9.94
N ARG A 90 -14.14 4.34 -11.15
CA ARG A 90 -12.74 4.44 -11.57
C ARG A 90 -11.98 5.53 -10.80
N GLU A 91 -12.52 6.74 -10.72
CA GLU A 91 -11.92 7.84 -9.96
C GLU A 91 -11.83 7.52 -8.46
N GLN A 92 -12.90 6.96 -7.88
CA GLN A 92 -12.88 6.54 -6.48
C GLN A 92 -11.82 5.46 -6.22
N PHE A 93 -11.67 4.49 -7.14
CA PHE A 93 -10.61 3.49 -7.02
C PHE A 93 -9.22 4.14 -7.04
N ILE A 94 -8.97 5.06 -7.98
CA ILE A 94 -7.67 5.77 -8.08
C ILE A 94 -7.39 6.57 -6.81
N LEU A 95 -8.39 7.31 -6.30
CA LEU A 95 -8.27 8.09 -5.07
C LEU A 95 -7.97 7.21 -3.87
N HIS A 96 -8.78 6.18 -3.62
CA HIS A 96 -8.60 5.29 -2.48
C HIS A 96 -7.32 4.47 -2.55
N TRP A 97 -6.94 4.00 -3.74
CA TRP A 97 -5.66 3.33 -3.93
C TRP A 97 -4.48 4.27 -3.65
N GLY A 98 -4.59 5.54 -4.08
CA GLY A 98 -3.66 6.61 -3.74
C GLY A 98 -3.53 6.85 -2.24
N ASP A 99 -4.65 6.97 -1.53
CA ASP A 99 -4.71 7.19 -0.07
C ASP A 99 -4.08 6.02 0.71
N MET A 100 -4.28 4.78 0.23
CA MET A 100 -3.67 3.60 0.83
C MET A 100 -2.14 3.56 0.66
N GLY A 101 -1.60 4.16 -0.40
CA GLY A 101 -0.17 4.13 -0.71
C GLY A 101 0.72 4.56 0.46
N GLY A 102 0.32 5.60 1.19
CA GLY A 102 1.07 6.11 2.35
C GLY A 102 1.22 5.09 3.48
N GLN A 103 0.23 4.22 3.69
CA GLN A 103 0.28 3.16 4.72
C GLN A 103 1.30 2.07 4.37
N TRP A 104 1.69 1.97 3.10
CA TRP A 104 2.66 1.01 2.58
C TRP A 104 4.02 1.64 2.32
N GLY A 105 4.22 2.91 2.71
CA GLY A 105 5.46 3.64 2.45
C GLY A 105 5.66 4.01 0.98
N VAL A 106 4.56 4.12 0.22
CA VAL A 106 4.57 4.51 -1.21
C VAL A 106 3.99 5.92 -1.33
N ASN A 107 4.59 6.75 -2.18
CA ASN A 107 4.08 8.09 -2.44
C ASN A 107 2.66 8.02 -3.05
N ARG A 108 1.74 8.89 -2.60
CA ARG A 108 0.38 9.01 -3.12
C ARG A 108 0.34 9.07 -4.65
N SER A 109 1.17 9.90 -5.27
CA SER A 109 1.20 10.06 -6.73
C SER A 109 1.63 8.79 -7.45
N VAL A 110 2.62 8.06 -6.90
CA VAL A 110 3.08 6.77 -7.43
C VAL A 110 1.94 5.75 -7.42
N ALA A 111 1.19 5.68 -6.30
CA ALA A 111 0.04 4.81 -6.19
C ALA A 111 -1.09 5.20 -7.15
N GLN A 112 -1.44 6.49 -7.27
CA GLN A 112 -2.48 6.96 -8.18
C GLN A 112 -2.13 6.70 -9.65
N ILE A 113 -0.88 6.94 -10.05
CA ILE A 113 -0.40 6.65 -11.41
C ILE A 113 -0.46 5.15 -11.70
N HIS A 114 -0.07 4.31 -10.74
CA HIS A 114 -0.21 2.87 -10.89
C HIS A 114 -1.68 2.45 -11.05
N ALA A 115 -2.58 2.97 -10.20
CA ALA A 115 -4.01 2.67 -10.30
C ALA A 115 -4.59 3.09 -11.65
N LEU A 116 -4.20 4.25 -12.16
CA LEU A 116 -4.62 4.71 -13.47
C LEU A 116 -4.17 3.73 -14.58
N LEU A 117 -2.88 3.39 -14.60
CA LEU A 117 -2.32 2.47 -15.60
C LEU A 117 -2.89 1.05 -15.47
N PHE A 118 -3.19 0.61 -14.25
CA PHE A 118 -3.82 -0.69 -13.96
C PHE A 118 -5.24 -0.79 -14.51
N LEU A 119 -6.00 0.30 -14.46
CA LEU A 119 -7.36 0.37 -14.99
C LEU A 119 -7.42 0.74 -16.48
N SER A 120 -6.31 1.19 -17.07
CA SER A 120 -6.28 1.59 -18.47
C SER A 120 -6.24 0.38 -19.41
N SER A 121 -7.14 0.38 -20.40
CA SER A 121 -7.15 -0.62 -21.47
C SER A 121 -6.14 -0.34 -22.58
N LYS A 122 -5.51 0.84 -22.58
CA LYS A 122 -4.54 1.29 -23.59
C LYS A 122 -3.25 1.78 -22.93
N PRO A 123 -2.09 1.67 -23.62
CA PRO A 123 -0.87 2.32 -23.16
C PRO A 123 -1.08 3.83 -23.03
N LEU A 124 -0.61 4.42 -21.93
CA LEU A 124 -0.69 5.86 -21.71
C LEU A 124 0.72 6.46 -21.71
N HIS A 125 0.85 7.63 -22.33
CA HIS A 125 2.07 8.42 -22.24
C HIS A 125 1.99 9.43 -21.08
N ALA A 126 3.13 9.98 -20.69
CA ALA A 126 3.23 10.76 -19.47
C ALA A 126 2.47 12.12 -19.48
N GLU A 127 2.11 12.68 -20.66
CA GLU A 127 1.19 13.84 -20.74
C GLU A 127 -0.26 13.47 -20.39
N GLN A 128 -0.82 12.44 -21.00
CA GLN A 128 -2.15 11.88 -20.64
C GLN A 128 -2.28 11.60 -19.14
N ILE A 129 -1.27 10.97 -18.54
CA ILE A 129 -1.26 10.66 -17.10
C ILE A 129 -1.30 11.96 -16.26
N SER A 130 -0.60 13.00 -16.71
CA SER A 130 -0.53 14.30 -16.04
C SER A 130 -1.88 15.02 -16.09
N GLU A 131 -2.51 15.02 -17.27
CA GLU A 131 -3.81 15.63 -17.51
C GLU A 131 -4.92 14.89 -16.76
N GLU A 132 -4.95 13.55 -16.83
CA GLU A 132 -6.02 12.73 -16.24
C GLU A 132 -5.99 12.73 -14.70
N LEU A 133 -4.81 12.90 -14.08
CA LEU A 133 -4.67 12.93 -12.62
C LEU A 133 -4.48 14.33 -12.04
N GLY A 134 -4.31 15.36 -12.87
CA GLY A 134 -3.95 16.70 -12.40
C GLY A 134 -2.59 16.76 -11.67
N ILE A 135 -1.66 15.84 -12.00
CA ILE A 135 -0.34 15.74 -11.36
C ILE A 135 0.71 16.41 -12.26
N ALA A 136 1.61 17.21 -11.69
CA ALA A 136 2.69 17.86 -12.43
C ALA A 136 3.57 16.85 -13.21
N ARG A 137 3.95 17.20 -14.45
CA ARG A 137 4.74 16.34 -15.36
C ARG A 137 6.06 15.83 -14.76
N SER A 138 6.73 16.65 -13.94
CA SER A 138 7.96 16.26 -13.23
C SER A 138 7.71 15.14 -12.23
N ASN A 139 6.62 15.23 -11.45
CA ASN A 139 6.21 14.20 -10.51
C ASN A 139 5.75 12.92 -11.21
N VAL A 140 5.00 13.05 -12.32
CA VAL A 140 4.65 11.89 -13.17
C VAL A 140 5.92 11.17 -13.65
N SER A 141 6.91 11.91 -14.14
CA SER A 141 8.16 11.33 -14.63
C SER A 141 8.94 10.58 -13.55
N ASN A 142 9.03 11.15 -12.34
CA ASN A 142 9.67 10.48 -11.20
C ASN A 142 8.90 9.24 -10.76
N SER A 143 7.58 9.33 -10.68
CA SER A 143 6.71 8.21 -10.29
C SER A 143 6.79 7.06 -11.29
N LEU A 144 6.83 7.35 -12.60
CA LEU A 144 7.01 6.34 -13.64
C LEU A 144 8.36 5.63 -13.52
N LYS A 145 9.45 6.37 -13.25
CA LYS A 145 10.78 5.77 -13.00
C LYS A 145 10.73 4.83 -11.80
N GLU A 146 10.08 5.25 -10.72
CA GLU A 146 9.92 4.42 -9.52
C GLU A 146 9.13 3.14 -9.83
N LEU A 147 7.98 3.25 -10.47
CA LEU A 147 7.14 2.10 -10.86
C LEU A 147 7.88 1.12 -11.80
N VAL A 148 8.67 1.64 -12.74
CA VAL A 148 9.54 0.81 -13.60
C VAL A 148 10.61 0.11 -12.77
N SER A 149 11.21 0.78 -11.79
CA SER A 149 12.23 0.17 -10.91
C SER A 149 11.67 -1.00 -10.09
N TRP A 150 10.40 -0.91 -9.69
CA TRP A 150 9.66 -1.98 -9.02
C TRP A 150 9.12 -3.04 -9.98
N ARG A 151 9.29 -2.83 -11.30
CA ARG A 151 8.75 -3.66 -12.38
C ARG A 151 7.22 -3.77 -12.34
N LEU A 152 6.52 -2.77 -11.78
CA LEU A 152 5.06 -2.75 -11.73
C LEU A 152 4.43 -2.23 -13.02
N ILE A 153 5.22 -1.50 -13.81
CA ILE A 153 4.86 -1.05 -15.14
C ILE A 153 6.03 -1.33 -16.10
N GLN A 154 5.71 -1.33 -17.39
CA GLN A 154 6.69 -1.49 -18.46
C GLN A 154 6.49 -0.43 -19.54
N ARG A 155 7.59 -0.05 -20.20
CA ARG A 155 7.59 0.84 -21.36
C ARG A 155 7.24 0.02 -22.60
N VAL A 156 6.32 0.52 -23.41
CA VAL A 156 5.91 -0.11 -24.67
C VAL A 156 5.98 0.89 -25.83
N PRO A 157 6.52 0.49 -27.00
CA PRO A 157 6.47 1.32 -28.19
C PRO A 157 5.05 1.31 -28.78
N VAL A 158 4.62 2.46 -29.31
CA VAL A 158 3.34 2.60 -30.02
C VAL A 158 3.64 3.11 -31.43
N ALA A 159 3.15 2.40 -32.45
CA ALA A 159 3.44 2.73 -33.84
C ALA A 159 2.95 4.14 -34.21
N GLY A 160 3.81 4.94 -34.83
CA GLY A 160 3.50 6.31 -35.21
C GLY A 160 3.64 7.34 -34.09
N ASP A 161 3.89 6.92 -32.84
CA ASP A 161 4.17 7.82 -31.72
C ASP A 161 5.61 7.63 -31.22
N ARG A 162 6.32 8.75 -31.03
CA ARG A 162 7.70 8.77 -30.53
C ARG A 162 7.76 8.84 -29.01
N ARG A 163 6.64 9.06 -28.33
CA ARG A 163 6.54 9.18 -26.88
C ARG A 163 6.63 7.81 -26.20
N GLU A 164 7.20 7.80 -25.01
CA GLU A 164 7.18 6.61 -24.16
C GLU A 164 5.76 6.37 -23.63
N HIS A 165 5.22 5.19 -23.91
CA HIS A 165 3.97 4.72 -23.36
C HIS A 165 4.22 3.66 -22.29
N PHE A 166 3.31 3.59 -21.33
CA PHE A 166 3.42 2.72 -20.19
C PHE A 166 2.17 1.85 -20.07
N VAL A 167 2.38 0.59 -19.66
CA VAL A 167 1.32 -0.33 -19.27
C VAL A 167 1.65 -0.96 -17.92
N ALA A 168 0.65 -1.19 -17.09
CA ALA A 168 0.82 -1.83 -15.80
C ALA A 168 0.76 -3.36 -15.88
N GLU A 169 1.36 -4.02 -14.90
CA GLU A 169 1.04 -5.40 -14.58
C GLU A 169 -0.38 -5.49 -14.02
N THR A 170 -1.23 -6.29 -14.66
CA THR A 170 -2.65 -6.43 -14.27
C THR A 170 -2.93 -7.71 -13.49
N ASP A 171 -2.00 -8.68 -13.52
CA ASP A 171 -2.04 -9.84 -12.64
C ASP A 171 -1.65 -9.40 -11.22
N VAL A 172 -2.65 -9.31 -10.35
CA VAL A 172 -2.49 -8.93 -8.93
C VAL A 172 -1.49 -9.83 -8.20
N TRP A 173 -1.38 -11.10 -8.61
CA TRP A 173 -0.42 -12.03 -8.02
C TRP A 173 1.01 -11.73 -8.47
N GLU A 174 1.23 -11.42 -9.75
CA GLU A 174 2.54 -10.94 -10.21
C GLU A 174 2.94 -9.64 -9.54
N MET A 175 1.99 -8.70 -9.42
CA MET A 175 2.20 -7.46 -8.69
C MET A 175 2.68 -7.73 -7.26
N ALA A 176 2.00 -8.62 -6.53
CA ALA A 176 2.40 -8.99 -5.17
C ALA A 176 3.79 -9.63 -5.12
N LEU A 177 4.10 -10.58 -6.01
CA LEU A 177 5.40 -11.24 -6.08
C LEU A 177 6.53 -10.25 -6.38
N ARG A 178 6.32 -9.32 -7.32
CA ARG A 178 7.30 -8.28 -7.67
C ARG A 178 7.59 -7.35 -6.50
N ILE A 179 6.54 -6.94 -5.75
CA ILE A 179 6.70 -6.13 -4.54
C ILE A 179 7.47 -6.90 -3.47
N THR A 180 7.09 -8.14 -3.18
CA THR A 180 7.78 -8.97 -2.17
C THR A 180 9.25 -9.17 -2.52
N LYS A 181 9.55 -9.50 -3.78
CA LYS A 181 10.93 -9.65 -4.26
C LYS A 181 11.71 -8.33 -4.15
N GLY A 182 11.12 -7.22 -4.61
CA GLY A 182 11.75 -5.91 -4.53
C GLY A 182 12.05 -5.48 -3.09
N ARG A 183 11.16 -5.76 -2.14
CA ARG A 183 11.39 -5.48 -0.71
C ARG A 183 12.46 -6.38 -0.11
N LYS A 184 12.48 -7.66 -0.46
CA LYS A 184 13.54 -8.58 -0.04
C LYS A 184 14.91 -8.03 -0.43
N GLU A 185 15.07 -7.71 -1.72
CA GLU A 185 16.33 -7.20 -2.29
C GLU A 185 16.76 -5.86 -1.67
N ARG A 186 15.82 -4.94 -1.42
CA ARG A 186 16.12 -3.57 -0.98
C ARG A 186 16.18 -3.37 0.54
N GLU A 187 15.44 -4.16 1.31
CA GLU A 187 15.25 -3.95 2.75
C GLU A 187 15.79 -5.13 3.58
N ILE A 188 15.46 -6.36 3.20
CA ILE A 188 15.75 -7.55 4.01
C ILE A 188 17.19 -8.02 3.83
N GLU A 189 17.66 -8.15 2.59
CA GLU A 189 19.02 -8.61 2.29
C GLU A 189 20.11 -7.69 2.89
N PRO A 190 20.01 -6.34 2.84
CA PRO A 190 20.94 -5.47 3.54
C PRO A 190 20.91 -5.65 5.07
N ALA A 191 19.72 -5.84 5.66
CA ALA A 191 19.58 -6.04 7.10
C ALA A 191 20.24 -7.35 7.55
N ILE A 192 20.08 -8.44 6.79
CA ILE A 192 20.74 -9.72 7.05
C ILE A 192 22.26 -9.54 7.03
N ARG A 193 22.81 -8.88 5.99
CA ARG A 193 24.25 -8.62 5.90
C ARG A 193 24.77 -7.77 7.06
N ALA A 194 24.02 -6.75 7.47
CA ALA A 194 24.40 -5.91 8.59
C ALA A 194 24.44 -6.70 9.91
N ILE A 195 23.43 -7.53 10.17
CA ILE A 195 23.37 -8.38 11.37
C ILE A 195 24.52 -9.40 11.36
N ASP A 196 24.82 -10.00 10.21
CA ASP A 196 25.94 -10.94 10.05
C ASP A 196 27.28 -10.29 10.40
N MET A 197 27.54 -9.08 9.90
CA MET A 197 28.74 -8.31 10.24
C MET A 197 28.81 -8.01 11.74
N CYS A 198 27.70 -7.64 12.37
CA CYS A 198 27.65 -7.38 13.81
C CYS A 198 27.98 -8.63 14.62
N VAL A 199 27.46 -9.80 14.25
CA VAL A 199 27.76 -11.06 14.94
C VAL A 199 29.23 -11.43 14.78
N GLN A 200 29.79 -11.36 13.57
CA GLN A 200 31.20 -11.66 13.32
C GLN A 200 32.14 -10.76 14.14
N GLN A 201 31.82 -9.47 14.24
CA GLN A 201 32.58 -8.54 15.07
C GLN A 201 32.47 -8.91 16.56
N ALA A 202 31.25 -9.13 17.04
CA ALA A 202 30.93 -9.49 18.41
C ALA A 202 31.65 -10.77 18.89
N GLU A 203 31.87 -11.74 17.99
CA GLU A 203 32.59 -12.98 18.29
C GLU A 203 34.09 -12.77 18.57
N THR A 204 34.65 -11.66 18.12
CA THR A 204 36.08 -11.32 18.30
C THR A 204 36.33 -10.29 19.40
N GLU A 205 35.28 -9.77 20.01
CA GLU A 205 35.34 -8.72 21.02
C GLU A 205 35.64 -9.31 22.42
N GLN A 206 36.71 -8.84 23.06
CA GLN A 206 37.23 -9.43 24.30
C GLN A 206 36.35 -9.20 25.54
N ASP A 207 35.56 -8.12 25.55
CA ASP A 207 34.78 -7.67 26.73
C ASP A 207 33.26 -7.63 26.47
N LEU A 208 32.77 -8.33 25.45
CA LEU A 208 31.34 -8.36 25.16
C LEU A 208 30.59 -9.27 26.15
N ASP A 209 29.47 -8.77 26.69
CA ASP A 209 28.55 -9.58 27.50
C ASP A 209 28.09 -10.83 26.70
N PRO A 210 28.34 -12.06 27.20
CA PRO A 210 27.89 -13.28 26.55
C PRO A 210 26.38 -13.31 26.25
N VAL A 211 25.56 -12.65 27.06
CA VAL A 211 24.12 -12.53 26.83
C VAL A 211 23.83 -11.66 25.60
N ALA A 212 24.60 -10.61 25.39
CA ALA A 212 24.47 -9.76 24.20
C ALA A 212 24.84 -10.53 22.93
N LEU A 213 25.95 -11.27 22.94
CA LEU A 213 26.36 -12.12 21.81
C LEU A 213 25.29 -13.17 21.48
N GLN A 214 24.72 -13.83 22.50
CA GLN A 214 23.68 -14.83 22.27
C GLN A 214 22.43 -14.21 21.63
N ARG A 215 21.98 -13.03 22.11
CA ARG A 215 20.82 -12.33 21.50
C ARG A 215 21.08 -11.91 20.05
N MET A 216 22.32 -11.54 19.70
CA MET A 216 22.70 -11.24 18.32
C MET A 216 22.64 -12.49 17.44
N ARG A 217 23.15 -13.63 17.94
CA ARG A 217 23.06 -14.93 17.24
C ARG A 217 21.61 -15.39 17.05
N ASP A 218 20.78 -15.30 18.08
CA ASP A 218 19.35 -15.66 17.98
C ASP A 218 18.65 -14.82 16.89
N MET A 219 18.96 -13.52 16.82
CA MET A 219 18.42 -12.65 15.77
C MET A 219 18.93 -13.03 14.39
N GLN A 220 20.23 -13.32 14.23
CA GLN A 220 20.83 -13.75 12.96
C GLN A 220 20.19 -15.07 12.47
N GLU A 221 20.02 -16.05 13.35
CA GLU A 221 19.37 -17.31 13.04
C GLU A 221 17.91 -17.10 12.59
N PHE A 222 17.18 -16.25 13.31
CA PHE A 222 15.80 -15.92 12.98
C PHE A 222 15.68 -15.27 11.59
N VAL A 223 16.45 -14.23 11.29
CA VAL A 223 16.36 -13.53 10.00
C VAL A 223 16.79 -14.42 8.84
N THR A 224 17.81 -15.26 9.04
CA THR A 224 18.26 -16.22 8.02
C THR A 224 17.21 -17.29 7.74
N SER A 225 16.56 -17.79 8.80
CA SER A 225 15.46 -18.77 8.67
C SER A 225 14.25 -18.17 7.95
N ALA A 226 13.88 -16.93 8.31
CA ALA A 226 12.80 -16.21 7.67
C ALA A 226 13.09 -15.93 6.18
N ASP A 227 14.34 -15.57 5.85
CA ASP A 227 14.78 -15.34 4.47
C ASP A 227 14.63 -16.60 3.62
N ARG A 228 15.19 -17.72 4.10
CA ARG A 228 15.08 -19.03 3.43
C ARG A 228 13.63 -19.43 3.18
N TRP A 229 12.75 -19.23 4.17
CA TRP A 229 11.33 -19.51 4.00
C TRP A 229 10.68 -18.58 2.97
N SER A 230 11.04 -17.30 2.96
CA SER A 230 10.55 -16.33 1.97
C SER A 230 10.95 -16.74 0.54
N GLU A 231 12.18 -17.20 0.33
CA GLU A 231 12.65 -17.67 -0.97
C GLU A 231 11.92 -18.92 -1.44
N GLN A 232 11.65 -19.85 -0.53
CA GLN A 232 10.86 -21.04 -0.84
C GLN A 232 9.45 -20.64 -1.27
N MET A 233 8.80 -19.73 -0.54
CA MET A 233 7.46 -19.24 -0.85
C MET A 233 7.39 -18.54 -2.22
N LEU A 234 8.42 -17.76 -2.58
CA LEU A 234 8.50 -17.09 -3.89
C LEU A 234 8.67 -18.07 -5.06
N LYS A 235 9.19 -19.28 -4.82
CA LYS A 235 9.34 -20.34 -5.84
C LYS A 235 8.08 -21.18 -6.05
N ILE A 236 7.07 -21.05 -5.18
CA ILE A 236 5.84 -21.83 -5.32
C ILE A 236 5.02 -21.27 -6.50
N PRO A 237 4.53 -22.12 -7.42
CA PRO A 237 3.63 -21.68 -8.48
C PRO A 237 2.36 -21.01 -7.94
N LYS A 238 1.87 -19.97 -8.62
CA LYS A 238 0.68 -19.21 -8.22
C LYS A 238 -0.54 -20.08 -7.89
N SER A 239 -0.76 -21.12 -8.71
CA SER A 239 -1.87 -22.06 -8.54
C SER A 239 -1.84 -22.75 -7.17
N LYS A 240 -0.66 -23.18 -6.73
CA LYS A 240 -0.45 -23.81 -5.42
C LYS A 240 -0.58 -22.80 -4.28
N LEU A 241 -0.07 -21.57 -4.45
CA LEU A 241 -0.23 -20.51 -3.44
C LEU A 241 -1.70 -20.15 -3.21
N SER A 242 -2.50 -20.07 -4.27
CA SER A 242 -3.95 -19.84 -4.16
C SER A 242 -4.67 -20.99 -3.41
N MET A 243 -4.23 -22.24 -3.62
CA MET A 243 -4.77 -23.42 -2.94
C MET A 243 -4.40 -23.42 -1.46
N LEU A 244 -3.16 -23.06 -1.12
CA LEU A 244 -2.70 -22.93 0.27
C LEU A 244 -3.47 -21.83 1.02
N LEU A 245 -3.70 -20.67 0.40
CA LEU A 245 -4.50 -19.59 0.99
C LEU A 245 -5.94 -20.04 1.27
N LYS A 246 -6.56 -20.79 0.36
CA LYS A 246 -7.91 -21.35 0.54
C LYS A 246 -7.95 -22.45 1.60
N MET A 247 -6.88 -23.23 1.75
CA MET A 247 -6.77 -24.28 2.78
C MET A 247 -6.52 -23.70 4.17
N GLY A 248 -5.76 -22.60 4.29
CA GLY A 248 -5.54 -21.91 5.56
C GLY A 248 -6.85 -21.48 6.23
N ASP A 249 -7.84 -21.04 5.45
CA ASP A 249 -9.18 -20.72 5.96
C ASP A 249 -9.86 -21.95 6.59
N LYS A 250 -9.70 -23.13 5.98
CA LYS A 250 -10.27 -24.38 6.50
C LYS A 250 -9.58 -24.81 7.79
N VAL A 251 -8.24 -24.78 7.83
CA VAL A 251 -7.48 -25.16 9.04
C VAL A 251 -7.80 -24.21 10.20
N LEU A 252 -7.86 -22.89 9.95
CA LEU A 252 -8.27 -21.92 10.97
C LEU A 252 -9.73 -22.07 11.40
N SER A 253 -10.63 -22.48 10.48
CA SER A 253 -12.02 -22.77 10.83
C SER A 253 -12.15 -24.01 11.71
N LEU A 254 -11.37 -25.06 11.45
CA LEU A 254 -11.36 -26.29 12.25
C LEU A 254 -10.77 -26.05 13.64
N LEU A 255 -9.71 -25.24 13.76
CA LEU A 255 -9.14 -24.83 15.05
C LEU A 255 -10.09 -23.95 15.87
N LYS A 256 -10.95 -23.14 15.21
CA LYS A 256 -12.00 -22.37 15.91
C LYS A 256 -13.19 -23.22 16.34
N VAL A 257 -13.48 -24.30 15.62
CA VAL A 257 -14.59 -25.22 15.95
C VAL A 257 -14.20 -26.20 17.07
N GLY A 258 -12.92 -26.57 17.19
CA GLY A 258 -12.42 -27.42 18.28
C GLY A 258 -12.21 -26.73 19.65
N GLY A 259 -12.40 -25.42 19.75
CA GLY A 259 -12.24 -24.65 20.99
C GLY A 259 -13.50 -24.54 21.87
N LYS A 260 -14.60 -25.20 21.49
CA LYS A 260 -15.81 -25.30 22.31
C LYS A 260 -15.98 -26.73 22.82
N THR A 261 -15.29 -27.08 23.89
CA THR A 261 -15.55 -28.32 24.61
C THR A 261 -15.62 -28.03 26.10
N HIS A 262 -16.87 -28.00 26.58
CA HIS A 262 -17.39 -28.35 27.91
C HIS A 262 -16.74 -27.77 29.18
N ASP A 263 -17.46 -26.82 29.79
CA ASP A 263 -17.63 -26.77 31.26
C ASP A 263 -18.22 -28.10 31.78
#